data_AF-A0AAU7BZQ8-F1
#
_entry.id   AF-A0AAU7BZQ8-F1
#
_cell.length_a   1.000
_cell.length_b   1.000
_cell.length_c   1.000
_cell.angle_alpha   90.00
_cell.angle_beta   90.00
_cell.angle_gamma   90.00
#
_symmetry.space_group_name_H-M   'P 1'
#
loop_
_entity.id
_entity.type
_entity.pdbx_description
1 polymer ?
#
loop_
_entity_poly.entity_id
_entity_poly.type
_entity_poly.pdbx_seq_one_letter_code
_entity_poly.pdbx_strand_id
1 'polypeptide(L)' 'MQGKIIYVLILSTIPARLIADFLEKLGVNHVITIDLHSEIEKFFKIPVSNLKPTNIIYPVFKNF' A
#
# COMPACT_ATOMS: atom_id res chain seq x y z
N MET A 1 18.01 10.05 9.17
CA MET A 1 16.56 9.79 9.20
C MET A 1 16.27 8.68 8.19
N GLN A 2 16.24 7.42 8.64
CA GLN A 2 16.00 6.27 7.76
C GLN A 2 14.51 6.19 7.43
N GLY A 3 14.14 6.43 6.18
CA GLY A 3 12.79 6.15 5.69
C GLY A 3 12.53 4.65 5.82
N LYS A 4 11.59 4.27 6.70
CA LYS A 4 11.18 2.87 6.87
C LYS A 4 10.16 2.54 5.79
N ILE A 5 10.60 1.84 4.75
CA ILE A 5 9.74 1.33 3.68
C ILE A 5 9.09 0.04 4.19
N ILE A 6 7.75 -0.02 4.22
CA ILE A 6 7.00 -1.20 4.67
C ILE A 6 6.01 -1.58 3.57
N TYR A 7 6.08 -2.85 3.13
CA TYR A 7 5.13 -3.45 2.20
C TYR A 7 3.90 -3.94 2.97
N VAL A 8 2.74 -3.43 2.61
CA VAL A 8 1.47 -3.71 3.31
C VAL A 8 0.47 -4.24 2.30
N LEU A 9 0.09 -5.52 2.43
CA LEU A 9 -0.97 -6.16 1.65
C LEU A 9 -2.18 -6.37 2.58
N ILE A 10 -3.28 -5.65 2.34
CA ILE A 10 -4.49 -5.76 3.17
C ILE A 10 -5.71 -5.91 2.27
N LEU A 11 -6.48 -6.97 2.52
CA LEU A 11 -7.63 -7.37 1.71
C LEU A 11 -8.99 -6.95 2.33
N SER A 12 -9.02 -6.40 3.55
CA SER A 12 -10.28 -6.00 4.22
C SER A 12 -10.19 -4.68 4.98
N THR A 13 -11.30 -3.94 5.02
CA THR A 13 -11.35 -2.51 5.39
C THR A 13 -11.04 -2.21 6.86
N ILE A 14 -11.57 -3.00 7.80
CA ILE A 14 -11.39 -2.76 9.24
C ILE A 14 -9.92 -2.93 9.67
N PRO A 15 -9.23 -4.05 9.38
CA PRO A 15 -7.82 -4.18 9.75
C PRO A 15 -6.93 -3.20 8.98
N ALA A 16 -7.34 -2.74 7.80
CA ALA A 16 -6.59 -1.74 7.06
C ALA A 16 -6.46 -0.41 7.80
N ARG A 17 -7.55 0.04 8.42
CA ARG A 17 -7.53 1.26 9.22
C ARG A 17 -6.63 1.13 10.45
N LEU A 18 -6.70 -0.01 11.15
CA LEU A 18 -5.84 -0.29 12.29
C LEU A 18 -4.35 -0.27 11.91
N ILE A 19 -3.99 -0.88 10.78
CA ILE A 19 -2.60 -0.91 10.30
C ILE A 19 -2.13 0.50 9.91
N ALA A 20 -2.96 1.30 9.23
CA ALA A 20 -2.62 2.68 8.91
C ALA A 20 -2.32 3.52 10.17
N ASP A 21 -3.21 3.48 11.17
CA ASP A 21 -3.01 4.18 12.44
C ASP A 21 -1.76 3.69 13.20
N PHE A 22 -1.45 2.39 13.12
CA PHE A 22 -0.27 1.82 13.75
C PHE A 22 1.03 2.27 13.08
N LEU A 23 1.08 2.27 11.74
CA LEU A 23 2.25 2.72 10.98
C LEU A 23 2.53 4.21 11.21
N GLU A 24 1.49 5.04 11.28
CA GLU A 24 1.60 6.45 11.66
C GLU A 24 2.20 6.62 13.07
N LYS A 25 1.70 5.87 14.07
CA LYS A 25 2.24 5.90 15.44
C LYS A 25 3.70 5.46 15.54
N LEU A 26 4.14 4.56 14.67
CA LEU A 26 5.53 4.12 14.58
C LEU A 26 6.45 5.14 13.88
N GLY A 27 5.91 6.26 13.40
CA GLY A 27 6.67 7.31 12.73
C GLY A 27 7.02 6.98 11.27
N VAL A 28 6.24 6.09 10.63
CA VAL A 28 6.35 5.89 9.18
C VAL A 28 5.89 7.16 8.48
N ASN A 29 6.66 7.61 7.50
CA ASN A 29 6.45 8.87 6.79
C ASN A 29 6.03 8.68 5.33
N HIS A 30 6.09 7.46 4.79
CA HIS A 30 5.67 7.12 3.43
C HIS A 30 5.33 5.63 3.35
N VAL A 31 4.24 5.28 2.67
CA VAL A 31 3.87 3.88 2.37
C VAL A 31 3.94 3.60 0.88
N ILE A 32 4.58 2.48 0.50
CA ILE A 32 4.59 1.99 -0.87
C ILE A 32 3.79 0.68 -0.90
N THR A 33 2.80 0.60 -1.77
CA THR A 33 1.88 -0.53 -1.87
C THR A 33 1.68 -0.94 -3.33
N ILE A 34 1.05 -2.10 -3.56
CA ILE A 34 0.71 -2.61 -4.88
C ILE A 34 -0.77 -2.96 -4.86
N ASP A 35 -1.51 -2.42 -5.83
CA ASP A 35 -2.93 -2.71 -6.07
C ASP A 35 -3.84 -2.47 -4.86
N LEU A 36 -3.62 -1.37 -4.14
CA LEU A 36 -4.48 -1.00 -3.02
C LEU A 36 -5.84 -0.52 -3.53
N HIS A 37 -6.91 -0.99 -2.89
CA HIS A 37 -8.26 -0.49 -3.14
C HIS A 37 -8.40 0.96 -2.65
N SER A 38 -8.99 1.84 -3.46
CA SER A 38 -9.01 3.29 -3.23
C SER A 38 -9.59 3.74 -1.89
N GLU A 39 -10.52 2.98 -1.31
CA GLU A 39 -11.09 3.30 0.01
C GLU A 39 -10.10 3.06 1.15
N ILE A 40 -9.19 2.09 1.00
CA ILE A 40 -8.17 1.81 2.01
C ILE A 40 -7.07 2.87 1.98
N GLU A 41 -6.74 3.39 0.79
CA GLU A 41 -5.71 4.44 0.63
C GLU A 41 -6.04 5.68 1.47
N LYS A 42 -7.33 6.01 1.60
CA LYS A 42 -7.82 7.14 2.41
C LYS A 42 -7.60 6.98 3.92
N PHE A 43 -7.24 5.79 4.41
CA PHE A 43 -6.94 5.59 5.83
C PHE A 43 -5.57 6.12 6.23
N PHE A 44 -4.65 6.28 5.27
CA PHE A 44 -3.31 6.81 5.53
C PHE A 44 -3.33 8.34 5.47
N LYS A 45 -2.84 8.99 6.53
CA LYS A 45 -2.61 10.45 6.58
C LYS A 45 -1.20 10.84 6.12
N ILE A 46 -0.43 9.86 5.67
CA ILE A 46 0.93 10.00 5.13
C ILE A 46 0.92 9.67 3.63
N PRO A 47 1.88 10.19 2.84
CA PRO A 47 1.98 9.88 1.41
C PRO A 47 1.96 8.37 1.13
N VAL A 48 1.11 7.96 0.19
CA VAL A 48 1.02 6.59 -0.31
C VAL A 48 1.40 6.56 -1.80
N SER A 49 2.30 5.65 -2.17
CA SER A 49 2.58 5.32 -3.56
C SER A 49 1.97 3.96 -3.87
N ASN A 50 0.81 3.97 -4.52
CA ASN A 50 0.09 2.78 -4.94
C ASN A 50 0.50 2.37 -6.37
N LEU A 51 1.31 1.33 -6.49
CA LEU A 51 1.80 0.83 -7.76
C LEU A 51 0.77 -0.09 -8.41
N LYS A 52 0.47 0.13 -9.70
CA LYS A 52 -0.38 -0.78 -10.47
C LYS A 52 0.44 -1.96 -10.96
N PRO A 53 0.01 -3.22 -10.71
CA PRO A 53 0.76 -4.40 -11.14
C PRO A 53 0.66 -4.65 -12.65
N THR A 54 -0.12 -3.85 -13.39
CA THR A 54 -0.35 -3.98 -14.84
C THR A 54 0.94 -4.16 -15.63
N ASN A 55 1.99 -3.38 -15.34
CA ASN A 55 3.24 -3.47 -16.09
C ASN A 55 4.01 -4.78 -15.85
N ILE A 56 3.78 -5.47 -14.73
CA ILE A 56 4.41 -6.75 -14.38
C ILE A 56 3.56 -7.90 -14.92
N ILE A 57 2.24 -7.78 -14.79
CA ILE A 57 1.28 -8.86 -15.08
C ILE A 57 0.92 -8.92 -16.58
N TYR A 58 0.86 -7.79 -17.28
CA TYR A 58 0.47 -7.74 -18.70
C TYR A 58 1.36 -8.59 -19.62
N PRO A 59 2.71 -8.59 -19.49
CA PRO A 59 3.56 -9.47 -20.30
C PRO A 59 3.31 -10.96 -20.06
N VAL A 60 2.93 -11.34 -18.83
CA VAL A 60 2.61 -12.75 -18.48
C VAL A 60 1.38 -13.20 -19.27
N PHE A 61 0.33 -12.39 -19.33
CA PHE A 61 -0.88 -12.71 -20.08
C PHE A 61 -0.71 -12.69 -21.60
N LYS A 62 0.24 -11.92 -22.15
CA LYS A 62 0.51 -11.90 -23.59
C LYS A 62 1.11 -13.23 -24.10
N ASN A 63 1.67 -14.03 -23.21
CA ASN A 63 2.32 -15.31 -23.53
C ASN A 63 1.42 -16.53 -23.30
N PHE A 64 0.16 -16.33 -22.89
CA PHE A 64 -0.90 -17.34 -22.87
C PHE A 64 -1.77 -17.21 -24.12
#